data_AF-A0A0N0DWF8-F1
#
_entry.id   AF-A0A0N0DWF8-F1
#
_cell.length_a   1.000
_cell.length_b   1.000
_cell.length_c   1.000
_cell.angle_alpha   90.00
_cell.angle_beta   90.00
_cell.angle_gamma   90.00
#
_symmetry.space_group_name_H-M   'P 1'
#
loop_
_entity.id
_entity.type
_entity.pdbx_description
1 polymer ?
#
loop_
_entity_poly.entity_id
_entity_poly.type
_entity_poly.pdbx_seq_one_letter_code
_entity_poly.pdbx_strand_id
1 'polypeptide(L)'
;MIGATKARGNLSIYPHAEEVELRDGEKMAAIFSTTGRRNEALEDAEDEIANDAEQQLPTVASPLRRGGAGLATSQQPNGAQRASNGSVQDGTTHATQRTVRYHCYDMYGFRVTAEEKAAEDFARHHFEHSESDLESWEYIVTHWKSAKVAELKRLCRRGIPQPRRLVVWQRLLRSWGWKQRYLGLYARLRSQEMASKELAGVIERDLDRTFPTHRLFADGVNGRGQQMLRNILRAYANHNPKVGYCQGMGFLAATLILQIEEEEDAFWAFVGLMEGKKYRMAAVFSPGFPELQSAFAVFEGLMKRKMPSLYKHLHDKYQIHPSFYSTHWFMTVFTYYFNFGLISRIWDMFLCEGWKPVYRIALALVHIEERNLLRLRTETELLLALKVIQEAKRPEQLLKVALGIKFKTSVMNRLAAEYQQQTKPK
;
A
#
# COMPACT_ATOMS: atom_id res chain seq x y z
N MET A 1 -23.24 -30.30 53.06
CA MET A 1 -23.05 -29.71 54.40
C MET A 1 -21.64 -29.13 54.42
N ILE A 2 -21.46 -27.80 54.32
CA ILE A 2 -21.14 -26.87 55.43
C ILE A 2 -19.94 -27.39 56.25
N GLY A 3 -18.78 -26.73 56.46
CA GLY A 3 -18.26 -25.39 56.22
C GLY A 3 -17.14 -25.10 57.25
N ALA A 4 -16.09 -24.35 56.88
CA ALA A 4 -15.06 -23.66 57.71
C ALA A 4 -14.16 -24.52 58.66
N THR A 5 -12.86 -24.26 58.89
CA THR A 5 -12.30 -23.03 59.50
C THR A 5 -10.74 -22.97 59.46
N LYS A 6 -10.22 -21.76 59.21
CA LYS A 6 -8.92 -21.06 59.46
C LYS A 6 -7.72 -21.71 60.22
N ALA A 7 -6.50 -21.32 59.76
CA ALA A 7 -5.36 -20.77 60.53
C ALA A 7 -4.46 -19.96 59.53
N ARG A 8 -4.20 -18.63 59.57
CA ARG A 8 -3.39 -17.73 60.47
C ARG A 8 -2.00 -18.30 60.82
N GLY A 9 -0.85 -17.63 60.65
CA GLY A 9 -0.51 -16.25 60.24
C GLY A 9 1.01 -16.01 60.14
N ASN A 10 1.38 -14.80 59.69
CA ASN A 10 2.71 -14.17 59.51
C ASN A 10 3.68 -14.31 60.72
N LEU A 11 5.02 -14.14 60.63
CA LEU A 11 5.75 -12.89 60.41
C LEU A 11 7.29 -13.12 60.52
N SER A 12 8.02 -12.29 59.79
CA SER A 12 9.47 -12.04 59.64
C SER A 12 10.29 -11.83 60.93
N ILE A 13 11.56 -12.29 60.96
CA ILE A 13 12.71 -11.64 61.61
C ILE A 13 14.04 -12.02 60.89
N TYR A 14 14.78 -11.03 60.35
CA TYR A 14 16.23 -11.02 60.02
C TYR A 14 16.97 -10.31 61.19
N PRO A 15 18.27 -10.51 61.48
CA PRO A 15 19.34 -9.79 60.74
C PRO A 15 20.79 -10.35 60.77
N HIS A 16 21.64 -9.76 59.88
CA HIS A 16 23.09 -9.46 59.99
C HIS A 16 24.10 -10.60 60.18
N ALA A 17 25.35 -10.58 59.68
CA ALA A 17 26.18 -9.70 58.86
C ALA A 17 27.48 -10.50 58.54
N GLU A 18 28.17 -10.21 57.43
CA GLU A 18 29.66 -10.16 57.37
C GLU A 18 30.16 -9.78 55.96
N GLU A 19 31.04 -8.79 55.93
CA GLU A 19 31.82 -8.28 54.79
C GLU A 19 33.06 -9.15 54.56
N VAL A 20 33.47 -9.38 53.30
CA VAL A 20 34.90 -9.54 52.93
C VAL A 20 35.15 -8.99 51.51
N GLU A 21 36.33 -8.42 51.36
CA GLU A 21 36.91 -7.47 50.40
C GLU A 21 37.12 -7.91 48.92
N LEU A 22 37.40 -6.85 48.15
CA LEU A 22 37.92 -6.71 46.79
C LEU A 22 39.26 -7.43 46.51
N ARG A 23 39.49 -7.88 45.26
CA ARG A 23 40.64 -7.48 44.39
C ARG A 23 40.64 -8.15 43.00
N ASP A 24 41.31 -7.42 42.09
CA ASP A 24 41.42 -7.53 40.63
C ASP A 24 42.01 -8.83 40.04
N GLY A 25 41.81 -9.03 38.73
CA GLY A 25 42.80 -9.71 37.88
C GLY A 25 42.25 -10.60 36.76
N GLU A 26 42.46 -10.18 35.51
CA GLU A 26 42.04 -10.79 34.24
C GLU A 26 42.65 -12.19 33.95
N LYS A 27 41.86 -13.11 33.36
CA LYS A 27 42.05 -13.72 32.01
C LYS A 27 41.42 -15.12 31.86
N MET A 28 40.58 -15.23 30.81
CA MET A 28 40.44 -16.34 29.86
C MET A 28 40.18 -17.77 30.38
N ALA A 29 38.94 -18.27 30.20
CA ALA A 29 38.57 -19.19 29.11
C ALA A 29 37.32 -20.03 29.46
N ALA A 30 36.33 -19.96 28.56
CA ALA A 30 35.29 -20.96 28.31
C ALA A 30 34.35 -21.37 29.47
N ILE A 31 33.05 -21.09 29.31
CA ILE A 31 32.02 -22.11 29.01
C ILE A 31 30.64 -21.43 28.95
N PHE A 32 29.84 -21.95 28.04
CA PHE A 32 28.52 -21.56 27.58
C PHE A 32 27.48 -21.04 28.60
N SER A 33 26.61 -20.20 28.03
CA SER A 33 25.22 -19.95 28.43
C SER A 33 25.00 -18.94 29.55
N THR A 34 24.56 -17.73 29.16
CA THR A 34 23.24 -17.15 29.49
C THR A 34 23.31 -15.64 29.25
N THR A 35 23.09 -15.20 28.02
CA THR A 35 22.70 -13.80 27.76
C THR A 35 22.07 -13.71 26.38
N GLY A 36 20.77 -13.99 26.35
CA GLY A 36 20.02 -14.02 25.10
C GLY A 36 18.53 -14.02 25.38
N ARG A 37 18.06 -13.10 26.23
CA ARG A 37 16.64 -12.81 26.45
C ARG A 37 16.47 -11.57 27.34
N ARG A 38 16.85 -10.41 26.82
CA ARG A 38 16.39 -9.08 27.24
C ARG A 38 17.19 -8.05 26.46
N ASN A 39 16.71 -7.75 25.24
CA ASN A 39 16.89 -6.50 24.49
C ASN A 39 16.42 -6.67 23.03
N GLU A 40 15.20 -7.19 22.83
CA GLU A 40 14.57 -7.27 21.50
C GLU A 40 13.12 -6.71 21.48
N ALA A 41 12.71 -6.02 22.54
CA ALA A 41 11.33 -5.51 22.69
C ALA A 41 11.20 -3.99 22.79
N LEU A 42 12.28 -3.22 22.54
CA LEU A 42 12.30 -1.77 22.78
C LEU A 42 12.78 -0.89 21.62
N GLU A 43 12.99 -1.43 20.41
CA GLU A 43 13.32 -0.60 19.22
C GLU A 43 12.22 -0.54 18.14
N ASP A 44 11.05 -1.14 18.39
CA ASP A 44 9.89 -1.07 17.48
C ASP A 44 8.77 -0.13 18.01
N ALA A 45 9.11 0.78 18.95
CA ALA A 45 8.16 1.61 19.70
C ALA A 45 8.19 3.12 19.37
N GLU A 46 8.84 3.54 18.30
CA GLU A 46 8.72 4.92 17.79
C GLU A 46 8.08 4.90 16.40
N ASP A 47 6.75 4.96 16.35
CA ASP A 47 5.99 5.48 15.20
C ASP A 47 4.53 5.75 15.61
N GLU A 48 4.30 6.99 16.03
CA GLU A 48 3.10 7.82 15.87
C GLU A 48 1.72 7.12 15.79
N ILE A 49 1.19 6.65 16.93
CA ILE A 49 -0.28 6.56 17.13
C ILE A 49 -0.76 7.43 18.30
N ALA A 50 0.15 8.07 19.04
CA ALA A 50 -0.20 8.99 20.13
C ALA A 50 0.56 10.32 20.01
N ASN A 51 0.16 11.16 19.04
CA ASN A 51 0.19 12.61 19.20
C ASN A 51 -0.66 13.26 18.10
N ASP A 52 -1.88 13.64 18.48
CA ASP A 52 -2.76 14.56 17.76
C ASP A 52 -2.35 16.03 17.99
N ALA A 53 -1.13 16.29 18.47
CA ALA A 53 -0.58 17.62 18.59
C ALA A 53 0.09 18.02 17.26
N GLU A 54 -0.57 18.92 16.55
CA GLU A 54 -0.03 19.79 15.49
C GLU A 54 0.63 19.12 14.29
N GLN A 55 -0.19 18.62 13.36
CA GLN A 55 0.16 18.78 11.94
C GLN A 55 -0.50 20.07 11.44
N GLN A 56 0.32 21.10 11.30
CA GLN A 56 0.00 22.28 10.50
C GLN A 56 -0.34 21.83 9.07
N LEU A 57 -1.27 22.57 8.44
CA LEU A 57 -1.70 22.44 7.05
C LEU A 57 -0.67 21.74 6.14
N PRO A 58 -1.08 20.80 5.27
CA PRO A 58 -0.41 20.76 3.99
C PRO A 58 -0.61 22.13 3.33
N THR A 59 0.51 22.80 3.09
CA THR A 59 0.53 24.17 2.59
C THR A 59 -0.22 24.21 1.26
N VAL A 60 -1.41 24.83 1.26
CA VAL A 60 -2.03 25.27 0.00
C VAL A 60 -1.02 26.18 -0.66
N ALA A 61 -0.48 25.76 -1.80
CA ALA A 61 0.44 26.59 -2.55
C ALA A 61 -0.29 27.88 -2.94
N SER A 62 0.16 29.02 -2.43
CA SER A 62 -0.36 30.33 -2.85
C SER A 62 -0.22 30.49 -4.36
N PRO A 63 -1.14 31.17 -5.06
CA PRO A 63 -1.02 31.40 -6.49
C PRO A 63 0.25 32.21 -6.77
N LEU A 64 1.23 31.61 -7.43
CA LEU A 64 2.40 32.33 -7.94
C LEU A 64 1.91 33.32 -9.01
N ARG A 65 2.24 34.60 -8.80
CA ARG A 65 2.11 35.65 -9.82
C ARG A 65 2.81 35.20 -11.10
N ARG A 66 2.17 35.51 -12.24
CA ARG A 66 2.70 35.30 -13.61
C ARG A 66 4.18 35.71 -13.68
N GLY A 67 5.05 34.72 -13.76
CA GLY A 67 6.44 34.83 -14.18
C GLY A 67 6.70 33.64 -15.11
N GLY A 68 7.10 33.92 -16.36
CA GLY A 68 7.24 32.92 -17.40
C GLY A 68 8.16 31.78 -16.97
N ALA A 69 7.64 30.56 -17.01
CA ALA A 69 8.42 29.34 -16.83
C ALA A 69 8.75 28.78 -18.21
N GLY A 70 10.05 28.64 -18.48
CA GLY A 70 10.58 27.94 -19.65
C GLY A 70 10.08 26.49 -19.68
N LEU A 71 9.72 26.06 -20.88
CA LEU A 71 9.30 24.71 -21.21
C LEU A 71 10.40 23.71 -20.86
N ALA A 72 10.16 22.88 -19.83
CA ALA A 72 10.90 21.63 -19.65
C ALA A 72 10.12 20.52 -20.36
N THR A 73 10.71 20.02 -21.43
CA THR A 73 10.22 18.92 -22.26
C THR A 73 10.07 17.64 -21.44
N SER A 74 8.89 17.03 -21.50
CA SER A 74 8.58 15.75 -20.86
C SER A 74 9.35 14.60 -21.55
N GLN A 75 10.39 14.08 -20.92
CA GLN A 75 10.92 12.76 -21.25
C GLN A 75 10.31 11.73 -20.31
N GLN A 76 9.47 10.86 -20.87
CA GLN A 76 8.92 9.68 -20.21
C GLN A 76 9.89 8.50 -20.33
N PRO A 77 9.93 7.56 -19.37
CA PRO A 77 10.42 6.22 -19.65
C PRO A 77 9.38 5.50 -20.53
N ASN A 78 9.76 5.19 -21.76
CA ASN A 78 8.94 4.47 -22.74
C ASN A 78 8.53 3.09 -22.23
N GLY A 79 7.23 2.78 -22.35
CA GLY A 79 6.73 1.44 -22.04
C GLY A 79 5.22 1.27 -22.17
N ALA A 80 4.63 1.61 -23.33
CA ALA A 80 3.46 0.92 -23.94
C ALA A 80 2.87 1.76 -25.07
N GLN A 81 3.05 1.31 -26.32
CA GLN A 81 2.23 1.75 -27.45
C GLN A 81 0.94 0.90 -27.53
N ARG A 82 -0.17 1.63 -27.68
CA ARG A 82 -1.46 1.34 -28.32
C ARG A 82 -1.82 -0.14 -28.59
N ALA A 83 -2.92 -0.57 -27.97
CA ALA A 83 -3.92 -1.41 -28.64
C ALA A 83 -5.03 -0.46 -29.13
N SER A 84 -5.02 -0.12 -30.41
CA SER A 84 -6.11 0.59 -31.08
C SER A 84 -6.91 -0.41 -31.90
N ASN A 85 -8.19 -0.59 -31.57
CA ASN A 85 -9.15 -1.29 -32.44
C ASN A 85 -9.46 -0.40 -33.64
N GLY A 86 -8.95 -0.79 -34.81
CA GLY A 86 -9.34 -0.26 -36.11
C GLY A 86 -10.10 -1.33 -36.89
N SER A 87 -11.30 -0.96 -37.34
CA SER A 87 -12.14 -1.72 -38.25
C SER A 87 -11.49 -1.87 -39.63
N VAL A 88 -11.26 -3.11 -40.07
CA VAL A 88 -11.04 -3.46 -41.48
C VAL A 88 -11.80 -4.75 -41.76
N GLN A 89 -12.62 -4.73 -42.82
CA GLN A 89 -13.36 -5.86 -43.36
C GLN A 89 -12.46 -6.81 -44.17
N ASP A 90 -12.93 -8.05 -44.25
CA ASP A 90 -12.61 -9.16 -45.15
C ASP A 90 -11.44 -10.12 -44.84
N GLY A 91 -11.81 -11.42 -44.79
CA GLY A 91 -10.94 -12.53 -45.17
C GLY A 91 -10.67 -13.64 -44.14
N THR A 92 -11.69 -14.44 -43.80
CA THR A 92 -11.60 -15.89 -43.46
C THR A 92 -10.42 -16.40 -42.61
N THR A 93 -10.66 -16.66 -41.31
CA THR A 93 -10.40 -17.95 -40.64
C THR A 93 -10.99 -17.91 -39.22
N HIS A 94 -12.00 -18.75 -38.95
CA HIS A 94 -12.70 -18.80 -37.66
C HIS A 94 -11.85 -19.48 -36.58
N ALA A 95 -11.14 -18.69 -35.78
CA ALA A 95 -10.77 -19.06 -34.42
C ALA A 95 -11.77 -18.41 -33.46
N THR A 96 -12.61 -19.22 -32.83
CA THR A 96 -13.68 -18.78 -31.93
C THR A 96 -13.11 -18.01 -30.74
N GLN A 97 -13.16 -16.67 -30.79
CA GLN A 97 -12.94 -15.83 -29.61
C GLN A 97 -14.03 -16.17 -28.59
N ARG A 98 -13.63 -16.86 -27.52
CA ARG A 98 -14.51 -17.22 -26.40
C ARG A 98 -14.99 -15.92 -25.74
N THR A 99 -16.19 -15.47 -26.08
CA THR A 99 -16.80 -14.28 -25.49
C THR A 99 -17.07 -14.58 -24.01
N VAL A 100 -16.26 -14.05 -23.10
CA VAL A 100 -16.46 -14.22 -21.66
C VAL A 100 -17.77 -13.50 -21.29
N ARG A 101 -18.78 -14.26 -20.88
CA ARG A 101 -20.06 -13.70 -20.43
C ARG A 101 -19.97 -13.39 -18.93
N TYR A 102 -20.01 -12.11 -18.60
CA TYR A 102 -20.19 -11.65 -17.22
C TYR A 102 -21.66 -11.78 -16.84
N HIS A 103 -21.96 -12.43 -15.72
CA HIS A 103 -23.32 -12.78 -15.34
C HIS A 103 -23.79 -12.07 -14.06
N CYS A 104 -22.88 -11.50 -13.28
CA CYS A 104 -23.18 -10.88 -11.99
C CYS A 104 -22.04 -9.95 -11.51
N TYR A 105 -22.16 -9.43 -10.29
CA TYR A 105 -21.16 -8.62 -9.61
C TYR A 105 -20.63 -9.33 -8.37
N ASP A 106 -19.34 -9.13 -8.06
CA ASP A 106 -18.74 -9.55 -6.78
C ASP A 106 -19.24 -8.66 -5.62
N MET A 107 -18.85 -8.96 -4.37
CA MET A 107 -19.28 -8.14 -3.22
C MET A 107 -18.77 -6.70 -3.27
N TYR A 108 -17.75 -6.43 -4.07
CA TYR A 108 -17.16 -5.12 -4.25
C TYR A 108 -17.79 -4.36 -5.41
N GLY A 109 -18.70 -4.97 -6.18
CA GLY A 109 -19.40 -4.32 -7.30
C GLY A 109 -18.70 -4.42 -8.65
N PHE A 110 -17.70 -5.30 -8.81
CA PHE A 110 -17.02 -5.58 -10.09
C PHE A 110 -17.74 -6.69 -10.86
N ARG A 111 -17.88 -6.53 -12.18
CA ARG A 111 -18.43 -7.58 -13.05
C ARG A 111 -17.53 -8.81 -12.99
N VAL A 112 -18.14 -9.97 -12.72
CA VAL A 112 -17.47 -11.26 -12.65
C VAL A 112 -18.30 -12.34 -13.37
N THR A 113 -17.62 -13.43 -13.75
CA THR A 113 -18.26 -14.64 -14.25
C THR A 113 -19.00 -15.37 -13.13
N ALA A 114 -19.91 -16.28 -13.49
CA ALA A 114 -20.62 -17.09 -12.51
C ALA A 114 -19.67 -18.01 -11.71
N GLU A 115 -18.60 -18.49 -12.35
CA GLU A 115 -17.57 -19.32 -11.71
C GLU A 115 -16.77 -18.53 -10.67
N GLU A 116 -16.33 -17.31 -11.01
CA GLU A 116 -15.65 -16.41 -10.07
C GLU A 116 -16.56 -16.04 -8.90
N LYS A 117 -17.85 -15.80 -9.16
CA LYS A 117 -18.83 -15.52 -8.10
C LYS A 117 -19.02 -16.70 -7.16
N ALA A 118 -19.14 -17.92 -7.70
CA ALA A 118 -19.24 -19.13 -6.88
C ALA A 118 -17.98 -19.36 -6.04
N ALA A 119 -16.79 -19.11 -6.60
CA ALA A 119 -15.54 -19.19 -5.86
C ALA A 119 -15.44 -18.14 -4.75
N GLU A 120 -15.89 -16.91 -5.01
CA GLU A 120 -15.97 -15.84 -4.02
C GLU A 120 -16.93 -16.20 -2.87
N ASP A 121 -18.14 -16.67 -3.19
CA ASP A 121 -19.14 -17.01 -2.20
C ASP A 121 -18.68 -18.23 -1.37
N PHE A 122 -18.05 -19.24 -1.98
CA PHE A 122 -17.40 -20.33 -1.25
C PHE A 122 -16.32 -19.82 -0.30
N ALA A 123 -15.41 -18.97 -0.78
CA ALA A 123 -14.37 -18.39 0.05
C ALA A 123 -14.95 -17.55 1.21
N ARG A 124 -16.02 -16.78 0.97
CA ARG A 124 -16.65 -15.94 2.01
C ARG A 124 -17.19 -16.77 3.17
N HIS A 125 -17.83 -17.91 2.90
CA HIS A 125 -18.33 -18.81 3.95
C HIS A 125 -17.20 -19.40 4.81
N HIS A 126 -15.97 -19.44 4.29
CA HIS A 126 -14.78 -19.92 5.02
C HIS A 126 -13.94 -18.80 5.64
N PHE A 127 -14.17 -17.53 5.25
CA PHE A 127 -13.39 -16.35 5.64
C PHE A 127 -14.22 -15.28 6.36
N GLU A 128 -15.18 -15.72 7.18
CA GLU A 128 -15.80 -14.82 8.15
C GLU A 128 -14.80 -14.50 9.27
N HIS A 129 -14.75 -13.22 9.64
CA HIS A 129 -14.01 -12.79 10.82
C HIS A 129 -14.58 -13.52 12.04
N SER A 130 -13.71 -14.12 12.85
CA SER A 130 -14.14 -14.70 14.13
C SER A 130 -14.81 -13.62 14.99
N GLU A 131 -15.81 -13.98 15.81
CA GLU A 131 -16.48 -13.05 16.73
C GLU A 131 -15.48 -12.24 17.56
N SER A 132 -14.43 -12.88 18.06
CA SER A 132 -13.33 -12.22 18.79
C SER A 132 -12.61 -11.11 18.00
N ASP A 133 -12.43 -11.28 16.68
CA ASP A 133 -11.84 -10.23 15.84
C ASP A 133 -12.83 -9.07 15.65
N LEU A 134 -14.13 -9.36 15.52
CA LEU A 134 -15.17 -8.33 15.40
C LEU A 134 -15.29 -7.49 16.69
N GLU A 135 -15.27 -8.14 17.85
CA GLU A 135 -15.23 -7.46 19.16
C GLU A 135 -13.96 -6.61 19.31
N SER A 136 -12.81 -7.14 18.90
CA SER A 136 -11.54 -6.40 18.94
C SER A 136 -11.58 -5.17 18.03
N TRP A 137 -12.20 -5.29 16.85
CA TRP A 137 -12.41 -4.15 15.94
C TRP A 137 -13.35 -3.11 16.53
N GLU A 138 -14.45 -3.53 17.17
CA GLU A 138 -15.36 -2.61 17.86
C GLU A 138 -14.63 -1.83 18.96
N TYR A 139 -13.84 -2.53 19.78
CA TYR A 139 -13.01 -1.90 20.81
C TYR A 139 -12.00 -0.91 20.22
N ILE A 140 -11.29 -1.26 19.16
CA ILE A 140 -10.30 -0.37 18.54
C ILE A 140 -10.95 0.86 17.90
N VAL A 141 -12.08 0.70 17.23
CA VAL A 141 -12.76 1.83 16.57
C VAL A 141 -13.29 2.83 17.60
N THR A 142 -13.82 2.32 18.72
CA THR A 142 -14.30 3.14 19.84
C THR A 142 -13.16 3.80 20.62
N HIS A 143 -12.05 3.07 20.83
CA HIS A 143 -10.93 3.48 21.68
C HIS A 143 -9.65 3.75 20.89
N TRP A 144 -9.77 4.37 19.71
CA TRP A 144 -8.67 4.54 18.74
C TRP A 144 -7.38 5.13 19.33
N LYS A 145 -7.50 6.17 20.16
CA LYS A 145 -6.35 6.87 20.76
C LYS A 145 -5.57 6.00 21.75
N SER A 146 -6.23 5.01 22.36
CA SER A 146 -5.65 4.05 23.30
C SER A 146 -5.39 2.68 22.68
N ALA A 147 -5.67 2.51 21.38
CA ALA A 147 -5.47 1.24 20.70
C ALA A 147 -3.97 0.89 20.63
N LYS A 148 -3.62 -0.32 21.07
CA LYS A 148 -2.24 -0.80 21.02
C LYS A 148 -1.81 -1.00 19.56
N VAL A 149 -0.69 -0.38 19.17
CA VAL A 149 -0.16 -0.46 17.80
C VAL A 149 0.05 -1.90 17.32
N ALA A 150 0.57 -2.76 18.19
CA ALA A 150 0.81 -4.17 17.86
C ALA A 150 -0.49 -4.91 17.53
N GLU A 151 -1.57 -4.61 18.26
CA GLU A 151 -2.86 -5.24 18.06
C GLU A 151 -3.54 -4.72 16.79
N LEU A 152 -3.46 -3.41 16.53
CA LEU A 152 -3.93 -2.83 15.27
C LEU A 152 -3.22 -3.45 14.06
N LYS A 153 -1.89 -3.61 14.12
CA LYS A 153 -1.12 -4.30 13.06
C LYS A 153 -1.56 -5.75 12.89
N ARG A 154 -1.79 -6.48 13.99
CA ARG A 154 -2.27 -7.87 13.96
C ARG A 154 -3.62 -7.96 13.24
N LEU A 155 -4.56 -7.10 13.62
CA LEU A 155 -5.91 -7.09 13.05
C LEU A 155 -5.93 -6.62 11.60
N CYS A 156 -5.17 -5.60 11.20
CA CYS A 156 -5.05 -5.20 9.78
C CYS A 156 -4.49 -6.33 8.90
N ARG A 157 -3.51 -7.08 9.41
CA ARG A 157 -2.94 -8.26 8.71
C ARG A 157 -3.93 -9.41 8.61
N ARG A 158 -4.86 -9.59 9.56
CA ARG A 158 -5.95 -10.59 9.48
C ARG A 158 -7.11 -10.13 8.59
N GLY A 159 -7.43 -8.85 8.72
CA GLY A 159 -8.19 -8.03 7.80
C GLY A 159 -9.22 -7.16 8.46
N ILE A 160 -9.48 -6.02 7.84
CA ILE A 160 -10.50 -5.10 8.32
C ILE A 160 -11.86 -5.61 7.79
N PRO A 161 -12.89 -5.80 8.65
CA PRO A 161 -14.23 -6.10 8.19
C PRO A 161 -14.71 -5.04 7.21
N GLN A 162 -15.40 -5.44 6.14
CA GLN A 162 -15.81 -4.51 5.06
C GLN A 162 -16.54 -3.26 5.60
N PRO A 163 -17.54 -3.36 6.50
CA PRO A 163 -18.26 -2.19 7.01
C PRO A 163 -17.41 -1.26 7.89
N ARG A 164 -16.22 -1.70 8.32
CA ARG A 164 -15.34 -0.89 9.18
C ARG A 164 -14.29 -0.13 8.39
N ARG A 165 -14.03 -0.48 7.12
CA ARG A 165 -13.03 0.18 6.28
C ARG A 165 -13.31 1.67 6.11
N LEU A 166 -14.58 2.06 5.94
CA LEU A 166 -14.98 3.46 5.78
C LEU A 166 -14.48 4.36 6.92
N VAL A 167 -14.42 3.84 8.14
CA VAL A 167 -13.91 4.57 9.32
C VAL A 167 -12.41 4.33 9.53
N VAL A 168 -11.99 3.06 9.52
CA VAL A 168 -10.61 2.69 9.89
C VAL A 168 -9.61 3.24 8.88
N TRP A 169 -9.91 3.22 7.59
CA TRP A 169 -8.99 3.78 6.58
C TRP A 169 -8.80 5.29 6.76
N GLN A 170 -9.88 6.04 6.99
CA GLN A 170 -9.77 7.47 7.30
C GLN A 170 -8.93 7.75 8.55
N ARG A 171 -9.07 6.92 9.59
CA ARG A 171 -8.26 7.05 10.81
C ARG A 171 -6.78 6.71 10.57
N LEU A 172 -6.48 5.68 9.79
CA LEU A 172 -5.11 5.33 9.39
C LEU A 172 -4.46 6.40 8.49
N LEU A 173 -5.25 7.02 7.63
CA LEU A 173 -4.87 8.14 6.76
C LEU A 173 -4.82 9.48 7.52
N ARG A 174 -5.24 9.50 8.79
CA ARG A 174 -5.36 10.69 9.65
C ARG A 174 -6.28 11.77 9.07
N SER A 175 -7.21 11.38 8.21
CA SER A 175 -8.18 12.28 7.54
C SER A 175 -9.54 12.34 8.26
N TRP A 176 -9.76 11.50 9.27
CA TRP A 176 -11.01 11.48 10.02
C TRP A 176 -11.31 12.86 10.62
N GLY A 177 -12.49 13.42 10.31
CA GLY A 177 -12.92 14.74 10.78
C GLY A 177 -12.43 15.94 9.96
N TRP A 178 -11.66 15.72 8.88
CA TRP A 178 -11.12 16.81 8.07
C TRP A 178 -12.19 17.58 7.30
N LYS A 179 -13.27 16.92 6.89
CA LYS A 179 -14.45 17.57 6.31
C LYS A 179 -15.00 18.68 7.22
N GLN A 180 -15.14 18.40 8.51
CA GLN A 180 -15.61 19.38 9.49
C GLN A 180 -14.54 20.44 9.79
N ARG A 181 -13.28 20.03 9.88
CA ARG A 181 -12.15 20.94 10.16
C ARG A 181 -11.91 21.96 9.03
N TYR A 182 -12.13 21.56 7.78
CA TYR A 182 -11.84 22.36 6.58
C TYR A 182 -13.10 22.64 5.78
N LEU A 183 -14.18 23.01 6.48
CA LEU A 183 -15.50 23.19 5.90
C LEU A 183 -15.47 24.12 4.67
N GLY A 184 -16.03 23.64 3.55
CA GLY A 184 -16.14 24.38 2.30
C GLY A 184 -14.86 24.45 1.45
N LEU A 185 -13.70 23.99 1.96
CA LEU A 185 -12.45 24.01 1.20
C LEU A 185 -12.53 23.05 -0.01
N TYR A 186 -13.04 21.83 0.18
CA TYR A 186 -13.21 20.89 -0.92
C TYR A 186 -14.14 21.46 -2.00
N ALA A 187 -15.29 22.01 -1.60
CA ALA A 187 -16.24 22.63 -2.52
C ALA A 187 -15.58 23.73 -3.37
N ARG A 188 -14.76 24.59 -2.73
CA ARG A 188 -13.99 25.64 -3.43
C ARG A 188 -12.98 25.05 -4.41
N LEU A 189 -12.18 24.07 -3.99
CA LEU A 189 -11.16 23.43 -4.82
C LEU A 189 -11.76 22.72 -6.04
N ARG A 190 -12.91 22.06 -5.85
CA ARG A 190 -13.67 21.35 -6.88
C ARG A 190 -14.27 22.31 -7.91
N SER A 191 -14.74 23.48 -7.48
CA SER A 191 -15.32 24.51 -8.36
C SER A 191 -14.27 25.37 -9.07
N GLN A 192 -13.02 25.34 -8.62
CA GLN A 192 -11.93 26.09 -9.24
C GLN A 192 -11.50 25.45 -10.57
N GLU A 193 -11.38 26.26 -11.61
CA GLU A 193 -10.83 25.82 -12.89
C GLU A 193 -9.36 25.40 -12.75
N MET A 194 -9.00 24.27 -13.35
CA MET A 194 -7.62 23.80 -13.36
C MET A 194 -6.74 24.73 -14.20
N ALA A 195 -5.57 25.08 -13.66
CA ALA A 195 -4.62 25.94 -14.38
C ALA A 195 -4.08 25.30 -15.67
N SER A 196 -3.95 23.97 -15.73
CA SER A 196 -3.50 23.24 -16.91
C SER A 196 -4.65 22.48 -17.57
N LYS A 197 -5.02 22.89 -18.78
CA LYS A 197 -6.00 22.19 -19.63
C LYS A 197 -5.48 20.82 -20.09
N GLU A 198 -4.17 20.68 -20.26
CA GLU A 198 -3.54 19.42 -20.63
C GLU A 198 -3.73 18.38 -19.52
N LEU A 199 -3.45 18.75 -18.26
CA LEU A 199 -3.67 17.88 -17.12
C LEU A 199 -5.15 17.50 -16.96
N ALA A 200 -6.07 18.44 -17.18
CA ALA A 200 -7.50 18.14 -17.19
C ALA A 200 -7.85 17.09 -18.26
N GLY A 201 -7.28 17.21 -19.46
CA GLY A 201 -7.46 16.21 -20.53
C GLY A 201 -6.82 14.85 -20.23
N VAL A 202 -5.70 14.82 -19.50
CA VAL A 202 -5.09 13.56 -19.01
C VAL A 202 -6.01 12.89 -17.98
N ILE A 203 -6.59 13.66 -17.05
CA ILE A 203 -7.56 13.14 -16.07
C ILE A 203 -8.72 12.47 -16.79
N GLU A 204 -9.37 13.14 -17.76
CA GLU A 204 -10.53 12.56 -18.46
C GLU A 204 -10.21 11.22 -19.13
N ARG A 205 -9.04 11.09 -19.78
CA ARG A 205 -8.61 9.82 -20.38
C ARG A 205 -8.36 8.71 -19.36
N ASP A 206 -8.00 9.07 -18.13
CA ASP A 206 -7.76 8.10 -17.06
C ASP A 206 -9.04 7.60 -16.41
N LEU A 207 -10.12 8.40 -16.42
CA LEU A 207 -11.41 8.02 -15.85
C LEU A 207 -11.94 6.74 -16.49
N ASP A 208 -11.94 6.67 -17.83
CA ASP A 208 -12.51 5.54 -18.58
C ASP A 208 -11.76 4.22 -18.38
N ARG A 209 -10.49 4.28 -18.00
CA ARG A 209 -9.67 3.08 -17.74
C ARG A 209 -9.57 2.71 -16.25
N THR A 210 -10.16 3.49 -15.36
CA THR A 210 -10.10 3.25 -13.91
C THR A 210 -11.30 2.41 -13.45
N PHE A 211 -11.05 1.14 -13.14
CA PHE A 211 -12.08 0.16 -12.73
C PHE A 211 -13.33 0.14 -13.63
N PRO A 212 -13.17 0.00 -14.96
CA PRO A 212 -14.29 0.10 -15.92
C PRO A 212 -15.35 -1.00 -15.74
N THR A 213 -14.98 -2.12 -15.11
CA THR A 213 -15.90 -3.23 -14.84
C THR A 213 -16.72 -3.04 -13.56
N HIS A 214 -16.43 -2.01 -12.75
CA HIS A 214 -17.15 -1.74 -11.53
C HIS A 214 -18.43 -0.93 -11.78
N ARG A 215 -19.56 -1.34 -11.17
CA ARG A 215 -20.88 -0.75 -11.43
C ARG A 215 -20.95 0.77 -11.22
N LEU A 216 -20.21 1.33 -10.26
CA LEU A 216 -20.19 2.77 -9.98
C LEU A 216 -19.48 3.58 -11.08
N PHE A 217 -18.54 2.97 -11.80
CA PHE A 217 -17.72 3.64 -12.83
C PHE A 217 -18.10 3.24 -14.27
N ALA A 218 -18.97 2.24 -14.42
CA ALA A 218 -19.37 1.67 -15.71
C ALA A 218 -20.30 2.57 -16.54
N ASP A 219 -20.98 3.54 -15.93
CA ASP A 219 -21.97 4.41 -16.61
C ASP A 219 -21.32 5.56 -17.43
N GLY A 220 -20.00 5.50 -17.64
CA GLY A 220 -19.26 6.46 -18.46
C GLY A 220 -19.14 7.86 -17.83
N VAL A 221 -18.80 8.84 -18.68
CA VAL A 221 -18.40 10.22 -18.33
C VAL A 221 -19.39 10.95 -17.41
N ASN A 222 -20.68 10.64 -17.54
CA ASN A 222 -21.78 11.25 -16.79
C ASN A 222 -22.26 10.39 -15.60
N GLY A 223 -21.66 9.22 -15.38
CA GLY A 223 -21.95 8.36 -14.25
C GLY A 223 -21.48 8.99 -12.93
N ARG A 224 -22.22 8.71 -11.85
CA ARG A 224 -21.92 9.24 -10.51
C ARG A 224 -20.46 8.99 -10.11
N GLY A 225 -19.95 7.77 -10.30
CA GLY A 225 -18.58 7.42 -9.93
C GLY A 225 -17.52 8.18 -10.70
N GLN A 226 -17.65 8.29 -12.03
CA GLN A 226 -16.70 9.04 -12.83
C GLN A 226 -16.72 10.53 -12.46
N GLN A 227 -17.88 11.09 -12.13
CA GLN A 227 -17.97 12.47 -11.65
C GLN A 227 -17.28 12.66 -10.29
N MET A 228 -17.49 11.74 -9.33
CA MET A 228 -16.79 11.77 -8.04
C MET A 228 -15.26 11.70 -8.23
N LEU A 229 -14.80 10.77 -9.08
CA LEU A 229 -13.39 10.57 -9.38
C LEU A 229 -12.78 11.82 -10.04
N ARG A 230 -13.46 12.38 -11.04
CA ARG A 230 -13.09 13.65 -11.68
C ARG A 230 -12.96 14.77 -10.66
N ASN A 231 -13.97 14.95 -9.81
CA ASN A 231 -14.00 16.02 -8.81
C ASN A 231 -12.81 15.91 -7.84
N ILE A 232 -12.54 14.72 -7.31
CA ILE A 232 -11.43 14.47 -6.38
C ILE A 232 -10.08 14.75 -7.04
N LEU A 233 -9.85 14.24 -8.25
CA LEU A 233 -8.56 14.40 -8.94
C LEU A 233 -8.29 15.86 -9.33
N ARG A 234 -9.30 16.58 -9.82
CA ARG A 234 -9.18 18.01 -10.14
C ARG A 234 -8.97 18.85 -8.88
N ALA A 235 -9.74 18.58 -7.82
CA ALA A 235 -9.58 19.26 -6.54
C ALA A 235 -8.19 19.03 -5.93
N TYR A 236 -7.65 17.81 -6.04
CA TYR A 236 -6.30 17.52 -5.57
C TYR A 236 -5.22 18.23 -6.39
N ALA A 237 -5.36 18.24 -7.73
CA ALA A 237 -4.42 18.97 -8.59
C ALA A 237 -4.42 20.49 -8.28
N ASN A 238 -5.57 21.06 -7.90
CA ASN A 238 -5.68 22.44 -7.41
C ASN A 238 -5.10 22.61 -5.99
N HIS A 239 -5.26 21.61 -5.12
CA HIS A 239 -4.73 21.61 -3.76
C HIS A 239 -3.20 21.58 -3.74
N ASN A 240 -2.60 20.72 -4.56
CA ASN A 240 -1.16 20.54 -4.67
C ASN A 240 -0.68 20.64 -6.13
N PRO A 241 -0.56 21.87 -6.69
CA PRO A 241 -0.16 22.08 -8.07
C PRO A 241 1.26 21.61 -8.42
N LYS A 242 2.13 21.44 -7.41
CA LYS A 242 3.50 20.93 -7.59
C LYS A 242 3.52 19.47 -8.05
N VAL A 243 2.58 18.68 -7.54
CA VAL A 243 2.34 17.30 -7.99
C VAL A 243 1.36 17.31 -9.17
N GLY A 244 0.28 18.07 -9.06
CA GLY A 244 -0.78 18.13 -10.05
C GLY A 244 -1.47 16.78 -10.19
N TYR A 245 -1.51 16.26 -11.42
CA TYR A 245 -2.01 14.93 -11.73
C TYR A 245 -0.96 14.12 -12.48
N CYS A 246 -0.78 12.88 -12.05
CA CYS A 246 0.05 11.89 -12.72
C CYS A 246 -0.77 10.62 -12.98
N GLN A 247 -0.54 9.99 -14.13
CA GLN A 247 -1.24 8.76 -14.50
C GLN A 247 -1.10 7.69 -13.41
N GLY A 248 -2.22 7.05 -13.07
CA GLY A 248 -2.29 6.04 -12.02
C GLY A 248 -2.87 6.56 -10.70
N MET A 249 -2.86 7.87 -10.46
CA MET A 249 -3.53 8.48 -9.30
C MET A 249 -5.03 8.19 -9.28
N GLY A 250 -5.67 8.06 -10.45
CA GLY A 250 -7.08 7.69 -10.56
C GLY A 250 -7.42 6.38 -9.84
N PHE A 251 -6.56 5.36 -9.93
CA PHE A 251 -6.83 4.09 -9.25
C PHE A 251 -6.74 4.20 -7.72
N LEU A 252 -5.85 5.04 -7.20
CA LEU A 252 -5.76 5.32 -5.76
C LEU A 252 -7.02 6.03 -5.26
N ALA A 253 -7.44 7.08 -5.96
CA ALA A 253 -8.65 7.84 -5.63
C ALA A 253 -9.91 6.96 -5.74
N ALA A 254 -10.04 6.17 -6.80
CA ALA A 254 -11.16 5.25 -6.98
C ALA A 254 -11.21 4.17 -5.87
N THR A 255 -10.05 3.65 -5.44
CA THR A 255 -9.97 2.70 -4.33
C THR A 255 -10.49 3.30 -3.02
N LEU A 256 -10.19 4.57 -2.75
CA LEU A 256 -10.72 5.29 -1.59
C LEU A 256 -12.23 5.57 -1.72
N ILE A 257 -12.70 5.97 -2.91
CA ILE A 257 -14.15 6.16 -3.18
C ILE A 257 -14.92 4.88 -2.88
N LEU A 258 -14.42 3.73 -3.34
CA LEU A 258 -15.09 2.43 -3.15
C LEU A 258 -15.13 1.96 -1.71
N GLN A 259 -14.32 2.53 -0.81
CA GLN A 259 -14.29 2.13 0.61
C GLN A 259 -14.88 3.17 1.56
N ILE A 260 -14.78 4.45 1.23
CA ILE A 260 -15.28 5.56 2.07
C ILE A 260 -16.67 6.01 1.62
N GLU A 261 -17.00 5.81 0.34
CA GLU A 261 -18.29 6.10 -0.31
C GLU A 261 -18.65 7.59 -0.41
N GLU A 262 -18.40 8.37 0.64
CA GLU A 262 -18.62 9.82 0.66
C GLU A 262 -17.50 10.58 -0.08
N GLU A 263 -17.88 11.37 -1.10
CA GLU A 263 -16.93 12.03 -2.04
C GLU A 263 -15.91 12.93 -1.31
N GLU A 264 -16.37 13.80 -0.41
CA GLU A 264 -15.50 14.74 0.30
C GLU A 264 -14.59 14.04 1.32
N ASP A 265 -15.09 13.01 2.00
CA ASP A 265 -14.27 12.23 2.95
C ASP A 265 -13.22 11.39 2.19
N ALA A 266 -13.57 10.88 1.00
CA ALA A 266 -12.63 10.23 0.09
C ALA A 266 -11.57 11.21 -0.45
N PHE A 267 -11.93 12.47 -0.73
CA PHE A 267 -10.96 13.52 -1.06
C PHE A 267 -9.96 13.72 0.08
N TRP A 268 -10.42 13.87 1.31
CA TRP A 268 -9.52 14.08 2.46
C TRP A 268 -8.65 12.87 2.76
N ALA A 269 -9.19 11.67 2.60
CA ALA A 269 -8.41 10.43 2.66
C ALA A 269 -7.34 10.40 1.56
N PHE A 270 -7.65 10.87 0.35
CA PHE A 270 -6.69 10.95 -0.74
C PHE A 270 -5.57 11.96 -0.43
N VAL A 271 -5.90 13.14 0.12
CA VAL A 271 -4.89 14.10 0.61
C VAL A 271 -4.00 13.45 1.68
N GLY A 272 -4.58 12.78 2.68
CA GLY A 272 -3.85 12.08 3.73
C GLY A 272 -2.92 10.97 3.19
N LEU A 273 -3.35 10.26 2.15
CA LEU A 273 -2.52 9.26 1.46
C LEU A 273 -1.34 9.91 0.74
N MET A 274 -1.61 11.01 0.02
CA MET A 274 -0.62 11.67 -0.80
C MET A 274 0.46 12.37 0.03
N GLU A 275 0.07 13.05 1.10
CA GLU A 275 0.95 13.97 1.84
C GLU A 275 1.38 13.42 3.20
N GLY A 276 0.76 12.34 3.66
CA GLY A 276 1.13 11.66 4.90
C GLY A 276 2.58 11.15 4.85
N LYS A 277 3.38 11.52 5.86
CA LYS A 277 4.81 11.15 5.99
C LYS A 277 5.06 9.64 5.92
N LYS A 278 4.08 8.83 6.34
CA LYS A 278 4.15 7.35 6.30
C LYS A 278 4.14 6.80 4.87
N TYR A 279 3.42 7.47 3.95
CA TYR A 279 3.17 6.97 2.60
C TYR A 279 3.98 7.72 1.55
N ARG A 280 4.07 9.05 1.68
CA ARG A 280 4.81 9.95 0.77
C ARG A 280 4.41 9.77 -0.70
N MET A 281 3.16 9.43 -1.00
CA MET A 281 2.72 9.15 -2.37
C MET A 281 2.85 10.37 -3.28
N ALA A 282 2.72 11.60 -2.77
CA ALA A 282 3.03 12.82 -3.52
C ALA A 282 4.45 12.81 -4.10
N ALA A 283 5.45 12.30 -3.37
CA ALA A 283 6.83 12.17 -3.85
C ALA A 283 7.02 11.00 -4.83
N VAL A 284 6.13 10.01 -4.82
CA VAL A 284 6.08 8.93 -5.83
C VAL A 284 5.68 9.51 -7.19
N PHE A 285 4.73 10.46 -7.22
CA PHE A 285 4.20 11.08 -8.45
C PHE A 285 4.84 12.42 -8.83
N SER A 286 5.70 12.97 -7.98
CA SER A 286 6.41 14.23 -8.25
C SER A 286 7.33 14.08 -9.47
N PRO A 287 7.63 15.18 -10.20
CA PRO A 287 8.55 15.15 -11.34
C PRO A 287 9.87 14.45 -10.99
N GLY A 288 10.32 13.54 -11.86
CA GLY A 288 11.50 12.68 -11.62
C GLY A 288 11.24 11.43 -10.77
N PHE A 289 10.03 11.28 -10.22
CA PHE A 289 9.57 10.12 -9.44
C PHE A 289 10.53 9.70 -8.31
N PRO A 290 11.04 10.63 -7.48
CA PRO A 290 12.14 10.34 -6.55
C PRO A 290 11.83 9.21 -5.57
N GLU A 291 10.61 9.16 -5.04
CA GLU A 291 10.22 8.10 -4.10
C GLU A 291 9.99 6.76 -4.81
N LEU A 292 9.56 6.78 -6.07
CA LEU A 292 9.43 5.57 -6.89
C LEU A 292 10.79 4.96 -7.19
N GLN A 293 11.78 5.78 -7.55
CA GLN A 293 13.15 5.32 -7.78
C GLN A 293 13.78 4.76 -6.51
N SER A 294 13.56 5.43 -5.37
CA SER A 294 13.94 4.90 -4.06
C SER A 294 13.26 3.56 -3.78
N ALA A 295 11.99 3.39 -4.14
CA ALA A 295 11.29 2.14 -3.97
C ALA A 295 11.87 1.00 -4.83
N PHE A 296 12.29 1.27 -6.07
CA PHE A 296 13.00 0.28 -6.90
C PHE A 296 14.32 -0.15 -6.26
N ALA A 297 15.12 0.79 -5.77
CA ALA A 297 16.40 0.50 -5.11
C ALA A 297 16.21 -0.33 -3.83
N VAL A 298 15.19 -0.02 -3.03
CA VAL A 298 14.83 -0.79 -1.83
C VAL A 298 14.39 -2.21 -2.21
N PHE A 299 13.52 -2.34 -3.21
CA PHE A 299 13.03 -3.65 -3.67
C PHE A 299 14.18 -4.52 -4.19
N GLU A 300 15.07 -3.93 -5.00
CA GLU A 300 16.26 -4.58 -5.52
C GLU A 300 17.22 -5.01 -4.41
N GLY A 301 17.51 -4.13 -3.45
CA GLY A 301 18.36 -4.44 -2.30
C GLY A 301 17.76 -5.53 -1.39
N LEU A 302 16.44 -5.58 -1.25
CA LEU A 302 15.76 -6.67 -0.55
C LEU A 302 15.81 -7.98 -1.36
N MET A 303 15.60 -7.93 -2.68
CA MET A 303 15.71 -9.09 -3.56
C MET A 303 17.11 -9.69 -3.51
N LYS A 304 18.16 -8.86 -3.59
CA LYS A 304 19.56 -9.28 -3.44
C LYS A 304 19.82 -10.05 -2.15
N ARG A 305 19.18 -9.62 -1.04
CA ARG A 305 19.32 -10.27 0.27
C ARG A 305 18.47 -11.54 0.42
N LYS A 306 17.33 -11.62 -0.24
CA LYS A 306 16.35 -12.72 -0.05
C LYS A 306 16.40 -13.80 -1.12
N MET A 307 16.73 -13.44 -2.34
CA MET A 307 16.76 -14.30 -3.52
C MET A 307 18.03 -13.96 -4.34
N PRO A 308 19.24 -14.16 -3.79
CA PRO A 308 20.49 -13.72 -4.42
C PRO A 308 20.71 -14.36 -5.81
N SER A 309 20.29 -15.61 -6.00
CA SER A 309 20.38 -16.29 -7.29
C SER A 309 19.50 -15.62 -8.34
N LEU A 310 18.25 -15.28 -7.99
CA LEU A 310 17.35 -14.56 -8.88
C LEU A 310 17.85 -13.14 -9.17
N TYR A 311 18.35 -12.44 -8.16
CA TYR A 311 18.94 -11.11 -8.33
C TYR A 311 20.11 -11.14 -9.31
N LYS A 312 21.08 -12.06 -9.15
CA LYS A 312 22.20 -12.21 -10.09
C LYS A 312 21.74 -12.53 -11.51
N HIS A 313 20.68 -13.34 -11.64
CA HIS A 313 20.12 -13.68 -12.94
C HIS A 313 19.48 -12.45 -13.60
N LEU A 314 18.58 -11.76 -12.91
CA LEU A 314 17.88 -10.60 -13.49
C LEU A 314 18.79 -9.39 -13.68
N HIS A 315 19.51 -8.99 -12.62
CA HIS A 315 20.31 -7.78 -12.58
C HIS A 315 21.69 -8.00 -13.22
N ASP A 316 22.55 -8.82 -12.63
CA ASP A 316 23.95 -8.94 -13.08
C ASP A 316 24.05 -9.47 -14.53
N LYS A 317 23.25 -10.48 -14.87
CA LYS A 317 23.33 -11.16 -16.17
C LYS A 317 22.51 -10.48 -17.28
N TYR A 318 21.25 -10.13 -17.03
CA TYR A 318 20.36 -9.56 -18.06
C TYR A 318 20.10 -8.06 -17.91
N GLN A 319 20.65 -7.39 -16.88
CA GLN A 319 20.50 -5.96 -16.66
C GLN A 319 19.02 -5.49 -16.59
N ILE A 320 18.13 -6.38 -16.10
CA ILE A 320 16.71 -6.09 -15.97
C ILE A 320 16.47 -5.31 -14.68
N HIS A 321 16.24 -4.02 -14.82
CA HIS A 321 15.93 -3.13 -13.71
C HIS A 321 14.44 -3.26 -13.29
N PRO A 322 14.10 -3.14 -11.97
CA PRO A 322 12.71 -3.23 -11.50
C PRO A 322 11.72 -2.29 -12.18
N SER A 323 12.17 -1.13 -12.67
CA SER A 323 11.31 -0.17 -13.38
C SER A 323 10.65 -0.75 -14.64
N PHE A 324 11.21 -1.82 -15.23
CA PHE A 324 10.66 -2.44 -16.43
C PHE A 324 9.39 -3.26 -16.19
N TYR A 325 9.12 -3.67 -14.95
CA TYR A 325 7.97 -4.54 -14.64
C TYR A 325 7.19 -4.17 -13.37
N SER A 326 7.77 -3.39 -12.45
CA SER A 326 7.16 -3.13 -11.13
C SER A 326 6.65 -1.70 -10.92
N THR A 327 6.71 -0.85 -11.94
CA THR A 327 6.28 0.56 -11.85
C THR A 327 4.85 0.70 -11.30
N HIS A 328 3.89 -0.04 -11.85
CA HIS A 328 2.50 -0.01 -11.38
C HIS A 328 2.32 -0.60 -9.98
N TRP A 329 3.17 -1.54 -9.55
CA TRP A 329 3.08 -2.13 -8.21
C TRP A 329 3.26 -1.06 -7.14
N PHE A 330 4.28 -0.21 -7.30
CA PHE A 330 4.61 0.83 -6.34
C PHE A 330 3.79 2.11 -6.54
N MET A 331 3.59 2.56 -7.79
CA MET A 331 2.79 3.77 -8.04
C MET A 331 1.33 3.61 -7.65
N THR A 332 0.74 2.43 -7.87
CA THR A 332 -0.69 2.19 -7.63
C THR A 332 -0.94 1.32 -6.41
N VAL A 333 0.09 0.93 -5.66
CA VAL A 333 -0.04 -0.01 -4.52
C VAL A 333 -0.87 -1.24 -4.93
N PHE A 334 -0.50 -1.79 -6.09
CA PHE A 334 -1.14 -2.93 -6.76
C PHE A 334 -2.61 -2.79 -7.20
N THR A 335 -3.24 -1.62 -7.07
CA THR A 335 -4.66 -1.43 -7.44
C THR A 335 -4.92 -1.62 -8.94
N TYR A 336 -3.87 -1.56 -9.77
CA TYR A 336 -4.00 -1.73 -11.22
C TYR A 336 -4.25 -3.19 -11.66
N TYR A 337 -3.79 -4.18 -10.89
CA TYR A 337 -3.71 -5.57 -11.38
C TYR A 337 -4.59 -6.58 -10.65
N PHE A 338 -4.75 -6.45 -9.34
CA PHE A 338 -5.44 -7.47 -8.55
C PHE A 338 -6.94 -7.23 -8.49
N ASN A 339 -7.69 -8.29 -8.15
CA ASN A 339 -9.08 -8.14 -7.78
C ASN A 339 -9.23 -7.29 -6.52
N PHE A 340 -10.40 -6.69 -6.34
CA PHE A 340 -10.62 -5.70 -5.29
C PHE A 340 -10.55 -6.29 -3.88
N GLY A 341 -10.89 -7.58 -3.71
CA GLY A 341 -10.71 -8.29 -2.45
C GLY A 341 -9.25 -8.29 -2.00
N LEU A 342 -8.33 -8.71 -2.87
CA LEU A 342 -6.90 -8.69 -2.58
C LEU A 342 -6.35 -7.27 -2.41
N ILE A 343 -6.80 -6.32 -3.25
CA ILE A 343 -6.45 -4.89 -3.10
C ILE A 343 -6.79 -4.41 -1.69
N SER A 344 -8.01 -4.68 -1.22
CA SER A 344 -8.47 -4.28 0.11
C SER A 344 -7.57 -4.85 1.20
N ARG A 345 -7.15 -6.12 1.08
CA ARG A 345 -6.25 -6.75 2.06
C ARG A 345 -4.85 -6.14 2.06
N ILE A 346 -4.31 -5.82 0.89
CA ILE A 346 -3.02 -5.14 0.75
C ILE A 346 -3.10 -3.74 1.37
N TRP A 347 -4.17 -3.00 1.09
CA TRP A 347 -4.39 -1.65 1.58
C TRP A 347 -4.62 -1.59 3.08
N ASP A 348 -5.34 -2.54 3.67
CA ASP A 348 -5.48 -2.67 5.13
C ASP A 348 -4.09 -2.68 5.82
N MET A 349 -3.14 -3.44 5.26
CA MET A 349 -1.78 -3.52 5.78
C MET A 349 -0.93 -2.29 5.43
N PHE A 350 -1.03 -1.78 4.20
CA PHE A 350 -0.27 -0.62 3.74
C PHE A 350 -0.65 0.65 4.52
N LEU A 351 -1.94 0.92 4.72
CA LEU A 351 -2.39 2.07 5.51
C LEU A 351 -1.98 1.94 6.99
N CYS A 352 -1.87 0.71 7.51
CA CYS A 352 -1.42 0.50 8.88
C CYS A 352 0.11 0.67 9.03
N GLU A 353 0.88 0.00 8.18
CA GLU A 353 2.32 -0.24 8.35
C GLU A 353 3.22 0.51 7.36
N GLY A 354 2.66 1.25 6.40
CA GLY A 354 3.41 1.91 5.33
C GLY A 354 3.91 0.92 4.26
N TRP A 355 5.09 1.17 3.70
CA TRP A 355 5.62 0.46 2.53
C TRP A 355 6.03 -1.00 2.75
N LYS A 356 6.23 -1.43 4.01
CA LYS A 356 6.78 -2.77 4.30
C LYS A 356 5.92 -3.92 3.76
N PRO A 357 4.59 -3.95 3.93
CA PRO A 357 3.72 -4.91 3.25
C PRO A 357 3.81 -4.87 1.72
N VAL A 358 3.96 -3.69 1.11
CA VAL A 358 4.07 -3.53 -0.35
C VAL A 358 5.30 -4.26 -0.88
N TYR A 359 6.46 -4.07 -0.24
CA TYR A 359 7.68 -4.83 -0.60
C TYR A 359 7.54 -6.33 -0.35
N ARG A 360 6.83 -6.75 0.71
CA ARG A 360 6.58 -8.18 0.95
C ARG A 360 5.76 -8.81 -0.18
N ILE A 361 4.73 -8.12 -0.67
CA ILE A 361 3.92 -8.59 -1.81
C ILE A 361 4.77 -8.64 -3.08
N ALA A 362 5.56 -7.59 -3.37
CA ALA A 362 6.46 -7.57 -4.53
C ALA A 362 7.48 -8.71 -4.49
N LEU A 363 8.10 -8.96 -3.33
CA LEU A 363 9.04 -10.07 -3.14
C LEU A 363 8.34 -11.43 -3.26
N ALA A 364 7.11 -11.57 -2.77
CA ALA A 364 6.35 -12.80 -2.88
C ALA A 364 6.02 -13.15 -4.33
N LEU A 365 5.67 -12.16 -5.17
CA LEU A 365 5.43 -12.37 -6.59
C LEU A 365 6.64 -13.00 -7.29
N VAL A 366 7.81 -12.39 -7.12
CA VAL A 366 9.05 -12.91 -7.75
C VAL A 366 9.53 -14.22 -7.10
N HIS A 367 9.29 -14.42 -5.81
CA HIS A 367 9.66 -15.64 -5.11
C HIS A 367 8.83 -16.85 -5.57
N ILE A 368 7.53 -16.68 -5.77
CA ILE A 368 6.64 -17.74 -6.26
C ILE A 368 7.10 -18.23 -7.64
N GLU A 369 7.54 -17.33 -8.51
CA GLU A 369 7.99 -17.64 -9.87
C GLU A 369 9.50 -17.84 -9.99
N GLU A 370 10.25 -17.83 -8.89
CA GLU A 370 11.72 -17.81 -8.88
C GLU A 370 12.31 -18.96 -9.72
N ARG A 371 11.78 -20.17 -9.56
CA ARG A 371 12.23 -21.36 -10.32
C ARG A 371 11.97 -21.23 -11.81
N ASN A 372 10.86 -20.61 -12.20
CA ASN A 372 10.50 -20.41 -13.61
C ASN A 372 11.39 -19.34 -14.23
N LEU A 373 11.56 -18.21 -13.56
CA LEU A 373 12.42 -17.11 -14.00
C LEU A 373 13.88 -17.55 -14.18
N LEU A 374 14.43 -18.35 -13.26
CA LEU A 374 15.80 -18.86 -13.36
C LEU A 374 16.04 -19.81 -14.55
N ARG A 375 14.98 -20.40 -15.12
CA ARG A 375 15.09 -21.28 -16.30
C ARG A 375 15.16 -20.51 -17.61
N LEU A 376 14.56 -19.32 -17.66
CA LEU A 376 14.52 -18.47 -18.85
C LEU A 376 15.92 -17.98 -19.20
N ARG A 377 16.24 -17.96 -20.51
CA ARG A 377 17.61 -17.78 -21.00
C ARG A 377 17.79 -16.52 -21.85
N THR A 378 16.71 -15.80 -22.12
CA THR A 378 16.76 -14.52 -22.85
C THR A 378 16.14 -13.39 -22.02
N GLU A 379 16.58 -12.17 -22.29
CA GLU A 379 16.02 -10.96 -21.69
C GLU A 379 14.52 -10.82 -22.04
N THR A 380 14.15 -11.09 -23.30
CA THR A 380 12.77 -10.99 -23.78
C THR A 380 11.83 -11.95 -23.05
N GLU A 381 12.21 -13.22 -22.88
CA GLU A 381 11.42 -14.20 -22.12
C GLU A 381 11.20 -13.72 -20.67
N LEU A 382 12.27 -13.22 -20.03
CA LEU A 382 12.21 -12.71 -18.66
C LEU A 382 11.27 -11.51 -18.54
N LEU A 383 11.39 -10.53 -19.44
CA LEU A 383 10.54 -9.35 -19.43
C LEU A 383 9.07 -9.70 -19.67
N LEU A 384 8.78 -10.63 -20.60
CA LEU A 384 7.42 -11.11 -20.85
C LEU A 384 6.86 -11.81 -19.61
N ALA A 385 7.62 -12.70 -18.97
CA ALA A 385 7.21 -13.40 -17.76
C ALA A 385 6.98 -12.44 -16.58
N LEU A 386 7.87 -11.46 -16.39
CA LEU A 386 7.76 -10.46 -15.33
C LEU A 386 6.56 -9.52 -15.53
N LYS A 387 6.22 -9.19 -16.77
CA LYS A 387 5.10 -8.30 -17.10
C LYS A 387 3.74 -8.87 -16.70
N VAL A 388 3.60 -10.20 -16.69
CA VAL A 388 2.35 -10.91 -16.34
C VAL A 388 2.45 -11.66 -15.01
N ILE A 389 3.52 -11.45 -14.23
CA ILE A 389 3.81 -12.24 -13.03
C ILE A 389 2.70 -12.18 -11.97
N GLN A 390 1.96 -11.08 -11.92
CA GLN A 390 0.83 -10.87 -11.03
C GLN A 390 -0.43 -11.68 -11.41
N GLU A 391 -0.50 -12.19 -12.64
CA GLU A 391 -1.66 -12.93 -13.13
C GLU A 391 -1.76 -14.32 -12.50
N ALA A 392 -3.00 -14.82 -12.42
CA ALA A 392 -3.35 -16.15 -11.90
C ALA A 392 -2.83 -16.47 -10.47
N LYS A 393 -2.53 -15.45 -9.67
CA LYS A 393 -2.09 -15.64 -8.27
C LYS A 393 -3.29 -15.82 -7.35
N ARG A 394 -3.30 -16.92 -6.58
CA ARG A 394 -4.28 -17.15 -5.52
C ARG A 394 -4.04 -16.15 -4.37
N PRO A 395 -5.02 -15.30 -3.99
CA PRO A 395 -4.83 -14.26 -2.98
C PRO A 395 -4.26 -14.77 -1.66
N GLU A 396 -4.83 -15.87 -1.13
CA GLU A 396 -4.40 -16.44 0.15
C GLU A 396 -2.95 -16.94 0.13
N GLN A 397 -2.56 -17.61 -0.95
CA GLN A 397 -1.20 -18.11 -1.12
C GLN A 397 -0.22 -16.94 -1.20
N LEU A 398 -0.55 -15.90 -1.97
CA LEU A 398 0.28 -14.71 -2.11
C LEU A 398 0.47 -14.00 -0.76
N LEU A 399 -0.63 -13.76 -0.03
CA LEU A 399 -0.59 -13.14 1.29
C LEU A 399 0.20 -13.98 2.31
N LYS A 400 0.02 -15.31 2.30
CA LYS A 400 0.77 -16.23 3.17
C LYS A 400 2.28 -16.15 2.90
N VAL A 401 2.69 -16.22 1.64
CA VAL A 401 4.11 -16.10 1.25
C VAL A 401 4.65 -14.73 1.65
N ALA A 402 3.94 -13.65 1.31
CA ALA A 402 4.34 -12.28 1.63
C ALA A 402 4.55 -12.05 3.13
N LEU A 403 3.61 -12.49 3.98
CA LEU A 403 3.72 -12.38 5.44
C LEU A 403 4.81 -13.29 6.04
N GLY A 404 5.18 -14.36 5.32
CA GLY A 404 6.31 -15.23 5.63
C GLY A 404 7.67 -14.54 5.43
N ILE A 405 7.78 -13.60 4.50
CA ILE A 405 9.03 -12.88 4.21
C ILE A 405 9.38 -11.91 5.34
N LYS A 406 10.44 -12.23 6.10
CA LYS A 406 10.90 -11.44 7.25
C LYS A 406 12.05 -10.50 6.88
N PHE A 407 11.86 -9.21 7.14
CA PHE A 407 12.92 -8.20 7.19
C PHE A 407 12.55 -7.08 8.17
N LYS A 408 13.55 -6.42 8.76
CA LYS A 408 13.35 -5.29 9.68
C LYS A 408 13.02 -4.01 8.90
N THR A 409 12.26 -3.10 9.50
CA THR A 409 11.95 -1.81 8.87
C THR A 409 13.22 -0.97 8.73
N SER A 410 14.15 -1.05 9.69
CA SER A 410 15.47 -0.43 9.61
C SER A 410 16.29 -0.84 8.38
N VAL A 411 16.15 -2.09 7.91
CA VAL A 411 16.82 -2.58 6.70
C VAL A 411 16.27 -1.89 5.45
N MET A 412 14.96 -1.67 5.40
CA MET A 412 14.27 -0.95 4.32
C MET A 412 14.67 0.53 4.32
N ASN A 413 14.62 1.17 5.49
CA ASN A 413 14.98 2.58 5.65
C ASN A 413 16.46 2.84 5.31
N ARG A 414 17.34 1.92 5.70
CA ARG A 414 18.77 1.99 5.36
C ARG A 414 18.98 1.93 3.85
N LEU A 415 18.33 1.00 3.13
CA LEU A 415 18.43 0.92 1.67
C LEU A 415 17.92 2.21 1.00
N ALA A 416 16.83 2.80 1.49
CA ALA A 416 16.32 4.06 0.98
C ALA A 416 17.29 5.22 1.22
N ALA A 417 17.89 5.30 2.41
CA ALA A 417 18.89 6.31 2.75
C ALA A 417 20.19 6.17 1.94
N GLU A 418 20.67 4.93 1.74
CA GLU A 418 21.82 4.62 0.87
C GLU A 418 21.57 5.14 -0.56
N TYR A 419 20.39 4.87 -1.11
CA TYR A 419 20.01 5.39 -2.43
C TYR A 419 20.00 6.92 -2.47
N GLN A 420 19.35 7.58 -1.50
CA GLN A 420 19.29 9.04 -1.43
C GLN A 420 20.66 9.70 -1.32
N GLN A 421 21.62 9.08 -0.62
CA GLN A 421 22.99 9.59 -0.51
C GLN A 421 23.74 9.50 -1.84
N GLN A 422 23.51 8.44 -2.62
CA GLN A 422 24.14 8.24 -3.92
C GLN A 422 23.61 9.18 -5.00
N THR A 423 22.35 9.62 -4.89
CA THR A 423 21.68 10.45 -5.89
C THR A 423 21.64 11.94 -5.57
N LYS A 424 22.23 12.38 -4.45
CA LYS A 424 22.34 13.82 -4.17
C LYS A 424 23.26 14.47 -5.21
N PRO A 425 22.81 15.53 -5.92
CA PRO A 425 23.70 16.29 -6.79
C PRO A 425 24.83 16.86 -5.93
N LYS A 426 26.07 16.68 -6.40
CA LYS A 426 27.29 17.18 -5.75
C LYS A 426 27.34 18.71 -5.76
#